data_AF-A0A7S3SGL9-F1
#
_entry.id   AF-A0A7S3SGL9-F1
#
_cell.length_a   1.000
_cell.length_b   1.000
_cell.length_c   1.000
_cell.angle_alpha   90.00
_cell.angle_beta   90.00
_cell.angle_gamma   90.00
#
_symmetry.space_group_name_H-M   'P 1'
#
loop_
_entity.id
_entity.type
_entity.pdbx_description
1 polymer ?
#
loop_
_entity_poly.entity_id
_entity_poly.type
_entity_poly.pdbx_seq_one_letter_code
_entity_poly.pdbx_strand_id
1 'polypeptide(L)'
;YIVSAVERNGGAQLGEDDVARACVDAWLATDGEFVKHAVQNAIPDGSTGICCILLRPATPGGRRRLMVVNVGDSRAAMVHAEGSARPLSEDHKPNRPDERARVEAAGGHVIFAGCWRVQGDLAVSRAFGDCHLKRYGVTAEPEIKTYE
;
A
#
# COMPACT_ATOMS: atom_id res chain seq x y z
N TYR A 1 -14.31 -6.36 -0.64
CA TYR A 1 -13.08 -6.92 -0.03
C TYR A 1 -13.16 -7.05 1.48
N ILE A 2 -13.27 -5.97 2.26
CA ILE A 2 -13.43 -6.11 3.73
C ILE A 2 -14.81 -6.64 4.10
N VAL A 3 -15.90 -6.10 3.53
CA VAL A 3 -17.27 -6.63 3.73
C VAL A 3 -17.37 -8.08 3.28
N SER A 4 -16.84 -8.40 2.10
CA SER A 4 -16.77 -9.78 1.62
C SER A 4 -15.89 -10.70 2.51
N ALA A 5 -14.88 -10.17 3.20
CA ALA A 5 -14.12 -10.93 4.18
C ALA A 5 -14.94 -11.21 5.45
N VAL A 6 -15.74 -10.25 5.91
CA VAL A 6 -16.71 -10.44 7.01
C VAL A 6 -17.76 -11.50 6.63
N GLU A 7 -18.29 -11.44 5.41
CA GLU A 7 -19.27 -12.42 4.89
C GLU A 7 -18.65 -13.82 4.79
N ARG A 8 -17.41 -13.94 4.30
CA ARG A 8 -16.65 -15.20 4.28
C ARG A 8 -16.40 -15.77 5.68
N ASN A 9 -16.33 -14.92 6.70
CA ASN A 9 -16.17 -15.34 8.10
C ASN A 9 -17.52 -15.55 8.81
N GLY A 10 -18.61 -15.75 8.06
CA GLY A 10 -19.94 -16.01 8.62
C GLY A 10 -20.52 -14.87 9.44
N GLY A 11 -20.08 -13.62 9.19
CA GLY A 11 -20.50 -12.45 9.97
C GLY A 11 -19.79 -12.28 11.32
N ALA A 12 -18.80 -13.12 11.63
CA ALA A 12 -17.99 -12.98 12.83
C ALA A 12 -17.10 -11.72 12.79
N GLN A 13 -16.74 -11.21 13.97
CA GLN A 13 -15.80 -10.11 14.10
C GLN A 13 -14.43 -10.53 13.55
N LEU A 14 -13.91 -9.79 12.57
CA LEU A 14 -12.61 -10.07 11.97
C LEU A 14 -11.46 -9.77 12.94
N GLY A 15 -10.48 -10.67 12.98
CA GLY A 15 -9.19 -10.40 13.62
C GLY A 15 -8.37 -9.39 12.83
N GLU A 16 -7.31 -8.87 13.44
CA GLU A 16 -6.40 -7.94 12.75
C GLU A 16 -5.79 -8.56 11.49
N ASP A 17 -5.32 -9.80 11.57
CA ASP A 17 -4.73 -10.52 10.44
C ASP A 17 -5.73 -10.72 9.30
N ASP A 18 -7.01 -10.93 9.62
CA ASP A 18 -8.07 -11.03 8.63
C ASP A 18 -8.30 -9.71 7.90
N VAL A 19 -8.26 -8.59 8.64
CA VAL A 19 -8.36 -7.25 8.06
C VAL A 19 -7.14 -6.93 7.21
N ALA A 20 -5.94 -7.22 7.69
CA ALA A 20 -4.70 -7.02 6.95
C ALA A 20 -4.71 -7.79 5.61
N ARG A 21 -5.07 -9.09 5.66
CA ARG A 21 -5.21 -9.91 4.46
C ARG A 21 -6.27 -9.35 3.51
N ALA A 22 -7.42 -8.93 4.04
CA ALA A 22 -8.47 -8.32 3.23
C ALA A 22 -8.02 -7.01 2.56
N CYS A 23 -7.13 -6.24 3.19
CA CYS A 23 -6.53 -5.06 2.61
C CYS A 23 -5.55 -5.40 1.48
N VAL A 24 -4.68 -6.39 1.67
CA VAL A 24 -3.79 -6.89 0.60
C VAL A 24 -4.60 -7.37 -0.61
N ASP A 25 -5.60 -8.23 -0.37
CA ASP A 25 -6.51 -8.71 -1.42
C ASP A 25 -7.19 -7.55 -2.15
N ALA A 26 -7.69 -6.55 -1.40
CA ALA A 26 -8.36 -5.39 -1.97
C ALA A 26 -7.43 -4.57 -2.87
N TRP A 27 -6.20 -4.32 -2.41
CA TRP A 27 -5.20 -3.55 -3.17
C TRP A 27 -4.84 -4.28 -4.47
N LEU A 28 -4.47 -5.56 -4.38
CA LEU A 28 -4.04 -6.32 -5.56
C LEU A 28 -5.18 -6.54 -6.56
N ALA A 29 -6.41 -6.78 -6.07
CA ALA A 29 -7.55 -6.95 -6.97
C ALA A 29 -7.97 -5.62 -7.62
N THR A 30 -7.93 -4.51 -6.89
CA THR A 30 -8.20 -3.17 -7.45
C THR A 30 -7.18 -2.81 -8.52
N ASP A 31 -5.89 -3.07 -8.25
CA ASP A 31 -4.82 -2.87 -9.24
C ASP A 31 -4.99 -3.77 -10.46
N GLY A 32 -5.31 -5.05 -10.26
CA GLY A 32 -5.54 -5.99 -11.35
C GLY A 32 -6.67 -5.56 -12.29
N GLU A 33 -7.80 -5.11 -11.73
CA GLU A 33 -8.93 -4.60 -12.54
C GLU A 33 -8.57 -3.29 -13.24
N PHE A 34 -7.88 -2.37 -12.54
CA PHE A 34 -7.42 -1.12 -13.14
C PHE A 34 -6.42 -1.36 -14.27
N VAL A 35 -5.40 -2.20 -14.08
CA VAL A 35 -4.39 -2.53 -15.10
C VAL A 35 -5.02 -3.16 -16.33
N LYS A 36 -5.99 -4.08 -16.17
CA LYS A 36 -6.73 -4.65 -17.30
C LYS A 36 -7.42 -3.56 -18.12
N HIS A 37 -8.15 -2.67 -17.44
CA HIS A 37 -8.84 -1.55 -18.09
C HIS A 37 -7.84 -0.57 -18.75
N ALA A 38 -6.75 -0.25 -18.05
CA ALA A 38 -5.72 0.67 -18.50
C ALA A 38 -5.03 0.17 -19.77
N VAL A 39 -4.68 -1.12 -19.85
CA VAL A 39 -4.09 -1.73 -21.05
C VAL A 39 -5.06 -1.69 -22.23
N GLN A 40 -6.34 -1.99 -22.01
CA GLN A 40 -7.36 -1.96 -23.06
C GLN A 40 -7.59 -0.56 -23.64
N ASN A 41 -7.40 0.47 -22.82
CA ASN A 41 -7.69 1.87 -23.17
C ASN A 41 -6.42 2.72 -23.36
N ALA A 42 -5.23 2.09 -23.35
CA ALA A 42 -3.93 2.75 -23.44
C ALA A 42 -3.75 3.91 -22.43
N ILE A 43 -4.19 3.70 -21.19
CA ILE A 43 -4.06 4.66 -20.09
C ILE A 43 -2.76 4.33 -19.32
N PRO A 44 -1.71 5.18 -19.39
CA PRO A 44 -0.44 4.93 -18.72
C PRO A 44 -0.41 5.43 -17.26
N ASP A 45 -1.57 5.76 -16.70
CA ASP A 45 -1.66 6.43 -15.40
C ASP A 45 -1.49 5.47 -14.23
N GLY A 46 -1.15 6.05 -13.09
CA GLY A 46 -1.05 5.37 -11.81
C GLY A 46 -1.44 6.27 -10.65
N SER A 47 -1.55 5.68 -9.47
CA SER A 47 -1.85 6.40 -8.25
C SER A 47 -1.15 5.80 -7.05
N THR A 48 -0.79 6.66 -6.10
CA THR A 48 -0.49 6.23 -4.74
C THR A 48 -1.80 5.96 -3.99
N GLY A 49 -1.73 5.25 -2.86
CA GLY A 49 -2.88 5.00 -2.01
C GLY A 49 -2.45 4.76 -0.57
N ILE A 50 -3.10 5.46 0.35
CA ILE A 50 -2.94 5.25 1.78
C ILE A 50 -4.31 5.15 2.44
N CYS A 51 -4.46 4.22 3.37
CA CYS A 51 -5.69 4.02 4.13
C CYS A 51 -5.38 3.80 5.60
N CYS A 52 -6.18 4.44 6.46
CA CYS A 52 -6.10 4.32 7.91
C CYS A 52 -7.40 3.68 8.43
N ILE A 53 -7.27 2.54 9.11
CA ILE A 53 -8.39 1.74 9.60
C ILE A 53 -8.33 1.69 11.13
N LEU A 54 -9.38 2.19 11.78
CA LEU A 54 -9.52 2.12 13.23
C LEU A 54 -10.16 0.78 13.62
N LEU A 55 -9.35 -0.11 14.18
CA LEU A 55 -9.77 -1.41 14.70
C LEU A 55 -10.33 -1.24 16.10
N ARG A 56 -11.59 -1.67 16.28
CA ARG A 56 -12.24 -1.69 17.60
C ARG A 56 -11.83 -2.96 18.35
N PRO A 57 -11.59 -2.86 19.67
CA PRO A 57 -11.31 -4.02 20.50
C PRO A 57 -12.50 -5.00 20.51
N ALA A 58 -12.21 -6.29 20.60
CA ALA A 58 -13.23 -7.34 20.74
C ALA A 58 -13.85 -7.35 22.15
N THR A 59 -13.10 -6.89 23.16
CA THR A 59 -13.54 -6.88 24.55
C THR A 59 -13.78 -5.46 25.07
N PRO A 60 -14.76 -5.25 25.96
CA PRO A 60 -14.89 -4.02 26.73
C PRO A 60 -13.57 -3.71 27.47
N GLY A 61 -13.13 -2.45 27.41
CA GLY A 61 -11.86 -2.01 28.02
C GLY A 61 -10.60 -2.30 27.21
N GLY A 62 -10.71 -2.97 26.05
CA GLY A 62 -9.57 -3.13 25.14
C GLY A 62 -9.14 -1.80 24.50
N ARG A 63 -7.90 -1.75 24.01
CA ARG A 63 -7.37 -0.57 23.30
C ARG A 63 -7.79 -0.59 21.84
N ARG A 64 -8.06 0.59 21.28
CA ARG A 64 -8.25 0.73 19.83
C ARG A 64 -6.89 0.63 19.17
N ARG A 65 -6.86 0.10 17.95
CA ARG A 65 -5.64 0.02 17.15
C ARG A 65 -5.85 0.71 15.82
N LEU A 66 -4.83 1.37 15.31
CA LEU A 66 -4.84 2.06 14.03
C LEU A 66 -3.96 1.27 13.05
N MET A 67 -4.58 0.66 12.05
CA MET A 67 -3.88 0.00 10.95
C MET A 67 -3.70 1.00 9.81
N VAL A 68 -2.48 1.12 9.29
CA VAL A 68 -2.13 1.95 8.14
C VAL A 68 -1.68 1.05 7.01
N VAL A 69 -2.30 1.21 5.85
CA VAL A 69 -2.06 0.44 4.62
C VAL A 69 -1.56 1.41 3.56
N ASN A 70 -0.31 1.28 3.12
CA ASN A 70 0.34 2.24 2.21
C ASN A 70 0.82 1.59 0.91
N VAL A 71 0.68 2.30 -0.20
CA VAL A 71 1.33 2.10 -1.49
C VAL A 71 1.72 3.47 -2.06
N GLY A 72 3.02 3.74 -2.13
CA GLY A 72 3.57 4.94 -2.75
C GLY A 72 4.22 5.85 -1.73
N ASP A 73 4.25 7.15 -2.00
CA ASP A 73 4.86 8.18 -1.15
C ASP A 73 3.83 9.15 -0.53
N SER A 74 2.54 8.80 -0.57
CA SER A 74 1.57 9.34 0.38
C SER A 74 1.95 8.94 1.80
N ARG A 75 1.62 9.78 2.79
CA ARG A 75 2.05 9.57 4.18
C ARG A 75 0.95 9.87 5.20
N ALA A 76 0.81 8.97 6.17
CA ALA A 76 -0.01 9.17 7.34
C ALA A 76 0.86 9.59 8.53
N ALA A 77 0.37 10.51 9.35
CA ALA A 77 1.02 10.93 10.58
C ALA A 77 0.00 11.03 11.72
N MET A 78 0.41 10.63 12.91
CA MET A 78 -0.35 10.83 14.15
C MET A 78 0.14 12.09 14.84
N VAL A 79 -0.78 12.98 15.18
CA VAL A 79 -0.51 14.18 15.97
C VAL A 79 -1.02 13.95 17.38
N HIS A 80 -0.11 14.07 18.35
CA HIS A 80 -0.44 13.93 19.76
C HIS A 80 -0.91 15.27 20.35
N ALA A 81 -1.64 15.21 21.47
CA ALA A 81 -2.23 16.39 22.11
C ALA A 81 -1.17 17.41 22.58
N GLU A 82 0.03 16.94 22.94
CA GLU A 82 1.17 17.78 23.29
C GLU A 82 1.88 18.42 22.07
N GLY A 83 1.38 18.18 20.85
CA GLY A 83 1.87 18.78 19.61
C GLY A 83 2.97 17.99 18.89
N SER A 84 3.38 16.84 19.41
CA SER A 84 4.33 15.96 18.74
C SER A 84 3.67 15.25 17.54
N ALA A 85 4.45 14.96 16.49
CA ALA A 85 3.97 14.25 15.31
C ALA A 85 4.83 13.02 15.01
N ARG A 86 4.19 11.88 14.75
CA ARG A 86 4.84 10.61 14.44
C ARG A 86 4.38 10.08 13.07
N PRO A 87 5.30 9.80 12.12
CA PRO A 87 4.93 9.15 10.86
C PRO A 87 4.45 7.72 11.12
N LEU A 88 3.39 7.32 10.41
CA LEU A 88 2.76 6.00 10.51
C LEU A 88 2.96 5.13 9.26
N SER A 89 3.66 5.65 8.26
CA SER A 89 4.04 4.94 7.05
C SER A 89 5.43 5.37 6.61
N GLU A 90 6.08 4.52 5.83
CA GLU A 90 7.33 4.84 5.15
C GLU A 90 7.06 4.99 3.66
N ASP A 91 7.68 6.00 3.04
CA ASP A 91 7.52 6.23 1.61
C ASP A 91 8.19 5.11 0.82
N HIS A 92 7.51 4.61 -0.19
CA HIS A 92 8.05 3.63 -1.14
C HIS A 92 8.89 4.33 -2.21
N LYS A 93 10.04 4.89 -1.78
CA LYS A 93 11.01 5.50 -2.68
C LYS A 93 11.87 4.43 -3.36
N PRO A 94 12.18 4.54 -4.66
CA PRO A 94 12.95 3.54 -5.38
C PRO A 94 14.35 3.25 -4.82
N ASN A 95 14.94 4.18 -4.07
CA ASN A 95 16.23 4.00 -3.42
C ASN A 95 16.16 3.44 -1.99
N ARG A 96 14.97 3.13 -1.47
CA ARG A 96 14.85 2.39 -0.20
C ARG A 96 15.48 1.00 -0.41
N PRO A 97 16.41 0.53 0.44
CA PRO A 97 17.23 -0.64 0.12
C PRO A 97 16.44 -1.91 -0.25
N ASP A 98 15.36 -2.20 0.47
CA ASP A 98 14.45 -3.33 0.21
C ASP A 98 13.68 -3.15 -1.10
N GLU A 99 13.16 -1.95 -1.36
CA GLU A 99 12.43 -1.65 -2.60
C GLU A 99 13.34 -1.70 -3.83
N ARG A 100 14.55 -1.16 -3.71
CA ARG A 100 15.57 -1.23 -4.76
C ARG A 100 15.90 -2.68 -5.09
N ALA A 101 16.19 -3.49 -4.06
CA ALA A 101 16.49 -4.90 -4.24
C ALA A 101 15.32 -5.64 -4.92
N ARG A 102 14.07 -5.33 -4.55
CA ARG A 102 12.87 -5.91 -5.16
C ARG A 102 12.70 -5.51 -6.63
N VAL A 103 12.91 -4.25 -6.97
CA VAL A 103 12.88 -3.74 -8.36
C VAL A 103 13.98 -4.38 -9.21
N GLU A 104 15.21 -4.42 -8.71
CA GLU A 104 16.36 -5.00 -9.43
C GLU A 104 16.22 -6.52 -9.59
N ALA A 105 15.69 -7.24 -8.59
CA ALA A 105 15.38 -8.67 -8.70
C ALA A 105 14.30 -8.99 -9.73
N ALA A 106 13.39 -8.05 -10.01
CA ALA A 106 12.40 -8.16 -11.07
C ALA A 106 12.94 -7.76 -12.47
N GLY A 107 14.23 -7.42 -12.58
CA GLY A 107 14.86 -6.97 -13.83
C GLY A 107 14.61 -5.50 -14.16
N GLY A 108 14.11 -4.71 -13.21
CA GLY A 108 14.05 -3.25 -13.31
C GLY A 108 15.36 -2.58 -12.90
N HIS A 109 15.46 -1.28 -13.19
CA HIS A 109 16.61 -0.46 -12.82
C HIS A 109 16.14 0.74 -11.99
N VAL A 110 16.94 1.11 -10.98
CA VAL A 110 16.74 2.33 -10.20
C VAL A 110 17.77 3.37 -10.65
N ILE A 111 17.28 4.44 -11.27
CA ILE A 111 18.10 5.47 -11.93
C ILE A 111 17.91 6.80 -11.20
N PHE A 112 19.00 7.54 -10.98
CA PHE A 112 18.94 8.88 -10.44
C PHE A 112 18.82 9.92 -11.57
N ALA A 113 17.71 10.66 -11.61
CA ALA A 113 17.44 11.75 -12.56
C ALA A 113 16.67 12.88 -11.86
N GLY A 114 17.39 13.69 -11.07
CA GLY A 114 16.82 14.70 -10.16
C GLY A 114 16.19 14.09 -8.89
N CYS A 115 15.58 12.91 -9.02
CA CYS A 115 15.23 11.99 -7.94
C CYS A 115 15.43 10.54 -8.40
N TRP A 116 15.37 9.59 -7.46
CA TRP A 116 15.44 8.16 -7.78
C TRP A 116 14.15 7.69 -8.43
N ARG A 117 14.26 7.00 -9.57
CA ARG A 117 13.13 6.56 -10.38
C ARG A 117 13.30 5.12 -10.86
N VAL A 118 12.21 4.35 -10.89
CA VAL A 118 12.16 3.03 -11.53
C VAL A 118 12.15 3.23 -13.04
N GLN A 119 13.07 2.57 -13.75
CA GLN A 119 13.30 2.72 -15.20
C GLN A 119 13.56 4.17 -15.65
N GLY A 120 13.95 5.06 -14.73
CA GLY A 120 14.09 6.50 -15.01
C GLY A 120 12.76 7.25 -15.13
N ASP A 121 11.62 6.58 -14.94
CA ASP A 121 10.27 7.11 -15.16
C ASP A 121 9.56 7.43 -13.83
N LEU A 122 9.21 6.40 -13.05
CA LEU A 122 8.35 6.57 -11.87
C LEU A 122 9.15 6.80 -10.59
N ALA A 123 8.84 7.87 -9.85
CA ALA A 123 9.55 8.28 -8.62
C ALA A 123 9.12 7.54 -7.34
N VAL A 124 8.28 6.50 -7.48
CA VAL A 124 7.86 5.57 -6.43
C VAL A 124 8.08 4.13 -6.90
N SER A 125 8.29 3.20 -5.97
CA SER A 125 8.49 1.77 -6.27
C SER A 125 7.22 0.93 -6.12
N ARG A 126 6.18 1.49 -5.49
CA ARG A 126 4.85 0.88 -5.38
C ARG A 126 3.78 1.88 -5.80
N ALA A 127 2.84 1.43 -6.62
CA ALA A 127 1.72 2.22 -7.14
C ALA A 127 0.59 1.30 -7.64
N PHE A 128 -0.64 1.81 -7.63
CA PHE A 128 -1.71 1.30 -8.47
C PHE A 128 -1.50 1.75 -9.92
N GLY A 129 -1.86 0.94 -10.91
CA GLY A 129 -1.67 1.30 -12.30
C GLY A 129 -0.20 1.24 -12.73
N ASP A 130 0.26 2.20 -13.52
CA ASP A 130 1.63 2.21 -14.09
C ASP A 130 1.94 0.87 -14.80
N CYS A 131 1.02 0.44 -15.66
CA CYS A 131 0.99 -0.91 -16.21
C CYS A 131 2.29 -1.31 -16.93
N HIS A 132 2.95 -0.35 -17.58
CA HIS A 132 4.22 -0.54 -18.28
C HIS A 132 5.40 -0.84 -17.35
N LEU A 133 5.27 -0.50 -16.05
CA LEU A 133 6.32 -0.69 -15.05
C LEU A 133 6.10 -1.89 -14.13
N LYS A 134 4.92 -2.54 -14.17
CA LYS A 134 4.64 -3.73 -13.36
C LYS A 134 5.68 -4.84 -13.56
N ARG A 135 6.10 -5.06 -14.80
CA ARG A 135 7.13 -6.06 -15.16
C ARG A 135 8.53 -5.73 -14.64
N TYR A 136 8.77 -4.50 -14.20
CA TYR A 136 10.05 -4.02 -13.66
C TYR A 136 10.01 -3.88 -12.13
N GLY A 137 9.04 -4.54 -11.48
CA GLY A 137 8.92 -4.53 -10.04
C GLY A 137 8.17 -3.33 -9.46
N VAL A 138 7.37 -2.59 -10.22
CA VAL A 138 6.34 -1.73 -9.59
C VAL A 138 5.18 -2.61 -9.15
N THR A 139 4.75 -2.50 -7.89
CA THR A 139 3.67 -3.34 -7.31
C THR A 139 2.63 -2.51 -6.59
N ALA A 140 1.39 -3.01 -6.53
CA ALA A 140 0.34 -2.48 -5.66
C ALA A 140 0.23 -3.24 -4.32
N GLU A 141 1.18 -4.12 -4.01
CA GLU A 141 1.22 -4.80 -2.72
C GLU A 141 1.50 -3.78 -1.59
N PRO A 142 0.59 -3.63 -0.61
CA PRO A 142 0.74 -2.61 0.41
C PRO A 142 1.74 -3.00 1.49
N GLU A 143 2.36 -1.99 2.08
CA GLU A 143 3.01 -2.12 3.39
C GLU A 143 1.96 -1.81 4.48
N ILE A 144 1.82 -2.69 5.47
CA ILE A 144 0.82 -2.57 6.54
C ILE A 144 1.53 -2.43 7.88
N LYS A 145 1.14 -1.42 8.66
CA LYS A 145 1.62 -1.20 10.04
C LYS A 145 0.46 -0.93 10.98
N THR A 146 0.51 -1.49 12.18
CA THR A 146 -0.52 -1.28 13.22
C THR A 146 0.09 -0.54 14.42
N TYR A 147 -0.68 0.39 14.97
CA TYR A 147 -0.32 1.25 16.11
C TYR A 147 -1.38 1.19 17.21
N GLU A 148 -0.98 1.41 18.47
CA GLU A 148 -1.86 1.52 19.64
C GLU A 148 -2.02 2.97 20.14
#